data_AF-A0A9R0THR9-F1
#
_entry.id   AF-A0A9R0THR9-F1
#
_cell.length_a   1.000
_cell.length_b   1.000
_cell.length_c   1.000
_cell.angle_alpha   90.00
_cell.angle_beta   90.00
_cell.angle_gamma   90.00
#
_symmetry.space_group_name_H-M   'P 1'
#
loop_
_entity.id
_entity.type
_entity.pdbx_description
1 polymer ?
#
loop_
_entity_poly.entity_id
_entity_poly.type
_entity_poly.pdbx_seq_one_letter_code
_entity_poly.pdbx_strand_id
1 'polypeptide(L)'
;MPAKRPLEGGGGGDSPSPARSPALKKRCRSFDLEIRGFRHLEEMVTNCVQRVEAAVESVIESAISRIPEVVTKAITCYLSRAPSLCKPLVDQNQPPRYKLRFLNGLSNEIFTKKGICTANGDPLKICLEENNQQENNSCRLLSAKIKIVVLDGDFNIDNKDCWTLEDFSRHIVRPRDKVGAVLTGELELSLKDGKADLRDATFIDNSKFMRSGKFRLGVMVVDELGERILEGVTEPFTVKDRRGEGSRKHVIPSLDDDVWRLQKISKDGVFHEALKGSGIFSVKDFLTSYYKDEHTLRKVLNKATKLVWTTIVDHAKKCVPGKELYSFIVEGHDVVLFFNCFYRIVGITSSDQYTPFKDLDKPMQVFLSY
;
A
#
# COMPACT_ATOMS: atom_id res chain seq x y z
N MET A 1 -60.11 -19.60 -55.73
CA MET A 1 -61.37 -19.35 -56.48
C MET A 1 -61.58 -20.59 -57.35
N PRO A 2 -62.77 -21.23 -57.44
CA PRO A 2 -64.14 -20.70 -57.30
C PRO A 2 -64.99 -21.56 -56.32
N ALA A 3 -66.14 -21.19 -55.77
CA ALA A 3 -67.37 -20.52 -56.24
C ALA A 3 -68.38 -21.44 -56.97
N LYS A 4 -69.52 -21.62 -56.26
CA LYS A 4 -70.94 -21.63 -56.71
C LYS A 4 -71.55 -22.82 -57.49
N ARG A 5 -72.63 -23.35 -56.86
CA ARG A 5 -74.00 -23.72 -57.36
C ARG A 5 -74.08 -24.81 -58.47
N PRO A 6 -75.25 -25.44 -58.76
CA PRO A 6 -76.67 -25.02 -58.58
C PRO A 6 -77.67 -26.13 -58.07
N LEU A 7 -78.92 -25.78 -57.67
CA LEU A 7 -80.28 -26.13 -58.23
C LEU A 7 -80.56 -27.66 -58.32
N GLU A 8 -81.74 -28.25 -58.05
CA GLU A 8 -83.15 -27.83 -58.18
C GLU A 8 -84.12 -28.90 -57.59
N GLY A 9 -85.37 -28.49 -57.29
CA GLY A 9 -86.62 -29.30 -57.38
C GLY A 9 -86.88 -30.40 -56.33
N GLY A 10 -88.07 -30.61 -55.77
CA GLY A 10 -89.41 -30.11 -56.01
C GLY A 10 -90.44 -31.23 -55.75
N GLY A 11 -91.45 -30.97 -54.91
CA GLY A 11 -92.82 -31.52 -55.07
C GLY A 11 -93.21 -32.87 -54.45
N GLY A 12 -94.00 -32.81 -53.36
CA GLY A 12 -95.41 -33.22 -53.38
C GLY A 12 -95.81 -34.67 -53.01
N GLY A 13 -96.77 -34.77 -52.07
CA GLY A 13 -97.94 -35.66 -52.25
C GLY A 13 -98.15 -36.84 -51.30
N ASP A 14 -98.74 -36.55 -50.13
CA ASP A 14 -99.74 -37.30 -49.35
C ASP A 14 -99.81 -38.85 -49.25
N SER A 15 -99.75 -39.29 -47.98
CA SER A 15 -100.70 -40.17 -47.23
C SER A 15 -100.92 -41.63 -47.68
N PRO A 16 -101.23 -42.61 -46.77
CA PRO A 16 -102.02 -42.45 -45.54
C PRO A 16 -101.48 -43.15 -44.26
N SER A 17 -102.03 -42.71 -43.12
CA SER A 17 -101.93 -43.33 -41.78
C SER A 17 -102.97 -44.47 -41.68
N PRO A 18 -102.81 -45.53 -40.84
CA PRO A 18 -102.67 -45.42 -39.38
C PRO A 18 -101.80 -46.49 -38.65
N ALA A 19 -101.66 -46.30 -37.33
CA ALA A 19 -101.29 -47.26 -36.27
C ALA A 19 -99.80 -47.41 -35.83
N ARG A 20 -99.52 -46.96 -34.59
CA ARG A 20 -99.04 -47.73 -33.42
C ARG A 20 -98.44 -46.78 -32.36
N SER A 21 -98.92 -46.88 -31.12
CA SER A 21 -98.29 -46.32 -29.89
C SER A 21 -97.07 -47.18 -29.47
N PRO A 22 -96.28 -46.84 -28.42
CA PRO A 22 -95.86 -45.56 -27.83
C PRO A 22 -94.32 -45.45 -27.67
N ALA A 23 -93.72 -44.26 -27.51
CA ALA A 23 -92.34 -44.14 -27.02
C ALA A 23 -92.10 -42.89 -26.14
N LEU A 24 -91.55 -43.15 -24.96
CA LEU A 24 -91.17 -42.24 -23.88
C LEU A 24 -90.20 -41.13 -24.31
N LYS A 25 -90.47 -39.88 -23.91
CA LYS A 25 -89.43 -38.89 -23.56
C LYS A 25 -89.87 -38.05 -22.35
N LYS A 26 -89.63 -38.58 -21.15
CA LYS A 26 -89.64 -37.78 -19.92
C LYS A 26 -88.39 -36.89 -19.93
N ARG A 27 -88.58 -35.58 -20.08
CA ARG A 27 -87.52 -34.57 -19.98
C ARG A 27 -87.06 -34.52 -18.51
N CYS A 28 -85.87 -35.05 -18.23
CA CYS A 28 -85.33 -35.15 -16.87
C CYS A 28 -85.07 -33.76 -16.28
N ARG A 29 -85.92 -33.33 -15.34
CA ARG A 29 -85.71 -32.13 -14.51
C ARG A 29 -84.55 -32.26 -13.52
N SER A 30 -83.95 -33.45 -13.35
CA SER A 30 -82.88 -33.69 -12.37
C SER A 30 -81.53 -33.09 -12.79
N PHE A 31 -81.16 -33.15 -14.08
CA PHE A 31 -79.86 -32.65 -14.57
C PHE A 31 -79.73 -31.11 -14.46
N ASP A 32 -80.81 -30.35 -14.68
CA ASP A 32 -80.79 -28.88 -14.56
C ASP A 32 -80.66 -28.39 -13.11
N LEU A 33 -81.17 -29.15 -12.13
CA LEU A 33 -81.03 -28.87 -10.71
C LEU A 33 -79.61 -29.18 -10.21
N GLU A 34 -79.00 -30.26 -10.70
CA GLU A 34 -77.60 -30.62 -10.41
C GLU A 34 -76.61 -29.58 -10.95
N ILE A 35 -76.76 -29.13 -12.21
CA ILE A 35 -75.86 -28.12 -12.81
C ILE A 35 -76.03 -26.75 -12.13
N ARG A 36 -77.24 -26.39 -11.67
CA ARG A 36 -77.45 -25.16 -10.88
C ARG A 36 -76.89 -25.29 -9.46
N GLY A 37 -77.03 -26.47 -8.84
CA GLY A 37 -76.44 -26.78 -7.54
C GLY A 37 -74.91 -26.70 -7.57
N PHE A 38 -74.28 -27.25 -8.62
CA PHE A 38 -72.83 -27.16 -8.83
C PHE A 38 -72.36 -25.72 -9.08
N ARG A 39 -73.06 -24.93 -9.91
CA ARG A 39 -72.71 -23.51 -10.10
C ARG A 39 -72.86 -22.68 -8.82
N HIS A 40 -73.90 -22.93 -8.04
CA HIS A 40 -74.08 -22.23 -6.77
C HIS A 40 -73.00 -22.62 -5.76
N LEU A 41 -72.58 -23.89 -5.75
CA LEU A 41 -71.48 -24.36 -4.91
C LEU A 41 -70.14 -23.75 -5.35
N GLU A 42 -69.85 -23.69 -6.66
CA GLU A 42 -68.66 -23.01 -7.20
C GLU A 42 -68.66 -21.52 -6.87
N GLU A 43 -69.81 -20.85 -6.97
CA GLU A 43 -69.94 -19.42 -6.66
C GLU A 43 -69.78 -19.15 -5.15
N MET A 44 -70.31 -20.04 -4.30
CA MET A 44 -70.09 -19.98 -2.85
C MET A 44 -68.63 -20.23 -2.48
N VAL A 45 -67.97 -21.22 -3.10
CA VAL A 45 -66.54 -21.51 -2.88
C VAL A 45 -65.69 -20.33 -3.34
N THR A 46 -65.98 -19.76 -4.51
CA THR A 46 -65.24 -18.61 -5.04
C THR A 46 -65.39 -17.38 -4.14
N ASN A 47 -66.60 -17.08 -3.67
CA ASN A 47 -66.84 -16.02 -2.70
C ASN A 47 -66.14 -16.28 -1.35
N CYS A 48 -66.05 -17.54 -0.92
CA CYS A 48 -65.36 -17.90 0.32
C CYS A 48 -63.84 -17.71 0.17
N VAL A 49 -63.27 -18.15 -0.95
CA VAL A 49 -61.85 -17.97 -1.29
C VAL A 49 -61.48 -16.48 -1.38
N GLN A 50 -62.27 -15.67 -2.09
CA GLN A 50 -62.01 -14.23 -2.21
C GLN A 50 -62.07 -13.51 -0.86
N ARG A 51 -62.97 -13.91 0.04
CA ARG A 51 -63.05 -13.33 1.40
C ARG A 51 -61.85 -13.73 2.26
N VAL A 52 -61.35 -14.95 2.09
CA VAL A 52 -60.14 -15.41 2.78
C VAL A 52 -58.90 -14.70 2.23
N GLU A 53 -58.78 -14.55 0.91
CA GLU A 53 -57.69 -13.81 0.26
C GLU A 53 -57.64 -12.35 0.73
N ALA A 54 -58.78 -11.64 0.73
CA ALA A 54 -58.84 -10.26 1.22
C ALA A 54 -58.50 -10.13 2.71
N ALA A 55 -58.90 -11.10 3.53
CA ALA A 55 -58.54 -11.13 4.95
C ALA A 55 -57.04 -11.38 5.15
N VAL A 56 -56.44 -12.25 4.34
CA VAL A 56 -55.00 -12.52 4.36
C VAL A 56 -54.20 -11.30 3.88
N GLU A 57 -54.61 -10.65 2.79
CA GLU A 57 -53.99 -9.40 2.32
C GLU A 57 -54.07 -8.29 3.38
N SER A 58 -55.23 -8.14 4.03
CA SER A 58 -55.38 -7.18 5.14
C SER A 58 -54.44 -7.46 6.31
N VAL A 59 -54.26 -8.72 6.68
CA VAL A 59 -53.33 -9.13 7.75
C VAL A 59 -51.87 -8.94 7.32
N ILE A 60 -51.55 -9.21 6.05
CA ILE A 60 -50.21 -8.99 5.49
C ILE A 60 -49.88 -7.50 5.45
N GLU A 61 -50.77 -6.64 4.95
CA GLU A 61 -50.57 -5.18 4.94
C GLU A 61 -50.49 -4.59 6.36
N SER A 62 -51.30 -5.12 7.30
CA SER A 62 -51.20 -4.76 8.71
C SER A 62 -49.87 -5.22 9.34
N ALA A 63 -49.36 -6.39 8.97
CA ALA A 63 -48.06 -6.88 9.44
C ALA A 63 -46.91 -6.05 8.83
N ILE A 64 -46.96 -5.77 7.52
CA ILE A 64 -45.97 -4.97 6.79
C ILE A 64 -45.90 -3.55 7.34
N SER A 65 -47.03 -2.91 7.65
CA SER A 65 -47.07 -1.56 8.26
C SER A 65 -46.59 -1.51 9.71
N ARG A 66 -46.67 -2.63 10.46
CA ARG A 66 -46.16 -2.73 11.84
C ARG A 66 -44.66 -3.02 11.92
N ILE A 67 -44.06 -3.61 10.88
CA ILE A 67 -42.61 -3.86 10.80
C ILE A 67 -41.80 -2.57 10.93
N PRO A 68 -42.03 -1.48 10.17
CA PRO A 68 -41.27 -0.25 10.32
C PRO A 68 -41.53 0.42 11.67
N GLU A 69 -42.72 0.36 12.26
CA GLU A 69 -42.96 1.01 13.57
C GLU A 69 -42.25 0.29 14.71
N VAL A 70 -42.27 -1.05 14.73
CA VAL A 70 -41.59 -1.86 15.76
C VAL A 70 -40.08 -1.83 15.59
N VAL A 71 -39.59 -1.92 14.34
CA VAL A 71 -38.16 -1.80 14.03
C VAL A 71 -37.66 -0.38 14.31
N THR A 72 -38.41 0.66 13.95
CA THR A 72 -38.04 2.05 14.24
C THR A 72 -38.08 2.31 15.74
N LYS A 73 -39.12 1.88 16.48
CA LYS A 73 -39.13 1.99 17.96
C LYS A 73 -37.99 1.21 18.61
N ALA A 74 -37.65 0.02 18.11
CA ALA A 74 -36.53 -0.77 18.60
C ALA A 74 -35.19 -0.07 18.32
N ILE A 75 -34.99 0.45 17.10
CA ILE A 75 -33.82 1.24 16.72
C ILE A 75 -33.75 2.53 17.56
N THR A 76 -34.84 3.29 17.69
CA THR A 76 -34.90 4.51 18.51
C THR A 76 -34.65 4.21 20.00
N CYS A 77 -35.16 3.12 20.56
CA CYS A 77 -34.84 2.67 21.92
C CYS A 77 -33.38 2.22 22.08
N TYR A 78 -32.81 1.59 21.05
CA TYR A 78 -31.41 1.17 21.05
C TYR A 78 -30.46 2.38 20.94
N LEU A 79 -30.78 3.32 20.05
CA LEU A 79 -30.04 4.58 19.86
C LEU A 79 -30.17 5.53 21.07
N SER A 80 -31.28 5.52 21.79
CA SER A 80 -31.46 6.33 23.02
C SER A 80 -30.81 5.72 24.26
N ARG A 81 -30.58 4.39 24.29
CA ARG A 81 -29.81 3.70 25.36
C ARG A 81 -28.30 3.68 25.13
N ALA A 82 -27.84 3.99 23.92
CA ALA A 82 -26.42 4.12 23.57
C ALA A 82 -26.16 5.48 22.87
N PRO A 83 -25.86 6.56 23.63
CA PRO A 83 -25.60 7.89 23.08
C PRO A 83 -24.45 7.92 22.05
N SER A 84 -23.60 6.88 22.03
CA SER A 84 -22.45 6.72 21.14
C SER A 84 -22.78 6.37 19.68
N LEU A 85 -24.02 5.95 19.38
CA LEU A 85 -24.44 5.62 18.01
C LEU A 85 -25.06 6.81 17.25
N CYS A 86 -25.39 7.89 17.96
CA CYS A 86 -25.83 9.15 17.36
C CYS A 86 -24.65 10.11 17.23
N LYS A 87 -23.64 9.73 16.44
CA LYS A 87 -22.76 10.75 15.85
C LYS A 87 -23.60 11.45 14.78
N PRO A 88 -23.63 12.80 14.72
CA PRO A 88 -24.02 13.45 13.48
C PRO A 88 -23.20 12.79 12.37
N LEU A 89 -23.81 12.53 11.21
CA LEU A 89 -23.05 12.27 9.98
C LEU A 89 -22.18 13.52 9.75
N VAL A 90 -21.03 13.59 10.41
CA VAL A 90 -19.92 14.43 9.99
C VAL A 90 -19.68 13.98 8.57
N ASP A 91 -19.83 14.91 7.63
CA ASP A 91 -19.55 14.68 6.23
C ASP A 91 -18.18 13.99 6.14
N GLN A 92 -18.18 12.68 5.88
CA GLN A 92 -16.96 11.87 5.91
C GLN A 92 -16.01 12.23 4.78
N ASN A 93 -16.43 13.15 3.89
CA ASN A 93 -15.65 13.70 2.80
C ASN A 93 -15.00 15.04 3.12
N GLN A 94 -15.26 15.65 4.29
CA GLN A 94 -14.53 16.84 4.74
C GLN A 94 -13.47 16.50 5.78
N PRO A 95 -12.27 17.10 5.68
CA PRO A 95 -11.23 16.89 6.67
C PRO A 95 -11.73 17.34 8.06
N PRO A 96 -11.57 16.51 9.10
CA PRO A 96 -11.95 16.87 10.45
C PRO A 96 -11.26 18.15 10.93
N ARG A 97 -11.83 18.82 11.92
CA ARG A 97 -11.25 20.04 12.50
C ARG A 97 -9.83 19.82 13.03
N TYR A 98 -9.55 18.65 13.59
CA TYR A 98 -8.26 18.30 14.16
C TYR A 98 -7.61 17.15 13.40
N LYS A 99 -6.29 17.19 13.28
CA LYS A 99 -5.48 16.09 12.72
C LYS A 99 -4.19 15.90 13.51
N LEU A 100 -3.71 14.67 13.55
CA LEU A 100 -2.38 14.37 14.06
C LEU A 100 -1.36 14.48 12.93
N ARG A 101 -0.15 14.94 13.25
CA ARG A 101 0.94 15.06 12.27
C ARG A 101 2.28 14.71 12.90
N PHE A 102 3.14 14.05 12.11
CA PHE A 102 4.55 13.91 12.43
C PHE A 102 5.30 15.20 12.02
N LEU A 103 5.98 15.84 12.96
CA LEU A 103 6.68 17.11 12.73
C LEU A 103 8.05 16.92 12.07
N ASN A 104 8.65 15.74 12.21
CA ASN A 104 9.93 15.38 11.63
C ASN A 104 9.84 14.00 10.94
N GLY A 105 10.68 13.82 9.93
CA GLY A 105 10.68 12.62 9.09
C GLY A 105 11.68 11.56 9.53
N LEU A 106 11.38 10.32 9.17
CA LEU A 106 12.32 9.21 9.24
C LEU A 106 13.29 9.20 8.06
N SER A 107 14.44 8.55 8.24
CA SER A 107 15.27 8.19 7.11
C SER A 107 14.54 7.22 6.18
N ASN A 108 14.76 7.36 4.87
CA ASN A 108 14.18 6.47 3.85
C ASN A 108 14.48 4.98 4.09
N GLU A 109 15.57 4.67 4.81
CA GLU A 109 15.95 3.31 5.19
C GLU A 109 16.35 3.22 6.66
N ILE A 110 15.64 2.37 7.41
CA ILE A 110 15.97 2.00 8.79
C ILE A 110 16.14 0.49 8.92
N PHE A 111 16.56 0.02 10.10
CA PHE A 111 16.79 -1.40 10.37
C PHE A 111 15.91 -1.93 11.49
N THR A 112 15.58 -3.21 11.40
CA THR A 112 14.96 -3.92 12.52
C THR A 112 15.88 -3.90 13.74
N LYS A 113 15.31 -4.06 14.93
CA LYS A 113 16.00 -4.08 16.22
C LYS A 113 16.80 -2.81 16.52
N LYS A 114 16.63 -1.72 15.77
CA LYS A 114 17.22 -0.41 16.01
C LYS A 114 16.11 0.56 16.40
N GLY A 115 16.37 1.40 17.41
CA GLY A 115 15.42 2.42 17.85
C GLY A 115 15.06 3.36 16.71
N ILE A 116 13.78 3.71 16.62
CA ILE A 116 13.25 4.62 15.63
C ILE A 116 13.65 6.05 16.02
N CYS A 117 14.41 6.70 15.15
CA CYS A 117 14.82 8.08 15.30
C CYS A 117 14.91 8.73 13.91
N THR A 118 14.96 10.06 13.89
CA THR A 118 15.26 10.81 12.67
C THR A 118 16.68 10.56 12.17
N ALA A 119 17.01 11.06 10.99
CA ALA A 119 18.36 11.00 10.43
C ALA A 119 19.43 11.64 11.34
N ASN A 120 19.03 12.62 12.17
CA ASN A 120 19.91 13.33 13.10
C ASN A 120 20.00 12.65 14.48
N GLY A 121 19.26 11.56 14.71
CA GLY A 121 19.19 10.86 16.00
C GLY A 121 18.12 11.40 16.96
N ASP A 122 17.37 12.44 16.57
CA ASP A 122 16.27 12.98 17.39
C ASP A 122 15.06 12.01 17.42
N PRO A 123 14.25 12.02 18.50
CA PRO A 123 13.00 11.27 18.56
C PRO A 123 11.99 11.79 17.52
N LEU A 124 11.05 10.93 17.13
CA LEU A 124 9.94 11.34 16.28
C LEU A 124 8.94 12.17 17.08
N LYS A 125 8.60 13.34 16.58
CA LYS A 125 7.72 14.31 17.23
C LYS A 125 6.35 14.29 16.57
N ILE A 126 5.32 14.22 17.39
CA ILE A 126 3.92 14.18 16.98
C ILE A 126 3.22 15.41 17.55
N CYS A 127 2.37 16.04 16.75
CA CYS A 127 1.51 17.11 17.23
C CYS A 127 0.07 16.93 16.79
N LEU A 128 -0.84 17.45 17.60
CA LEU A 128 -2.21 17.76 17.21
C LEU A 128 -2.21 19.14 16.53
N GLU A 129 -2.75 19.19 15.32
CA GLU A 129 -2.93 20.41 14.53
C GLU A 129 -4.42 20.65 14.31
N GLU A 130 -4.81 21.92 14.36
CA GLU A 130 -6.17 22.38 14.09
C GLU A 130 -6.21 22.97 12.69
N ASN A 131 -7.12 22.49 11.84
CA ASN A 131 -7.26 22.91 10.45
C ASN A 131 -7.91 24.31 10.31
N ASN A 132 -8.69 24.76 11.31
CA ASN A 132 -9.38 26.06 11.30
C ASN A 132 -9.03 26.85 12.57
N GLN A 133 -8.39 28.01 12.43
CA GLN A 133 -7.98 28.91 13.53
C GLN A 133 -9.15 29.59 14.27
N GLN A 134 -10.16 28.84 14.69
CA GLN A 134 -11.25 29.38 15.49
C GLN A 134 -11.00 29.04 16.95
N GLU A 135 -10.63 30.06 17.72
CA GLU A 135 -10.25 30.00 19.13
C GLU A 135 -11.32 29.34 20.01
N ASN A 136 -11.27 28.02 20.13
CA ASN A 136 -11.82 27.32 21.27
C ASN A 136 -11.08 26.00 21.45
N ASN A 137 -9.92 26.06 22.09
CA ASN A 137 -9.10 24.89 22.39
C ASN A 137 -9.86 23.98 23.37
N SER A 138 -10.35 22.84 22.90
CA SER A 138 -10.83 21.80 23.81
C SER A 138 -9.63 21.22 24.56
N CYS A 139 -9.45 21.65 25.82
CA CYS A 139 -8.34 21.28 26.69
C CYS A 139 -8.10 19.75 26.76
N ARG A 140 -9.15 18.94 26.62
CA ARG A 140 -9.07 17.47 26.66
C ARG A 140 -8.30 16.87 25.47
N LEU A 141 -8.34 17.50 24.30
CA LEU A 141 -7.65 17.00 23.11
C LEU A 141 -6.12 17.13 23.24
N LEU A 142 -5.66 18.15 23.95
CA LEU A 142 -4.24 18.42 24.16
C LEU A 142 -3.54 17.38 25.05
N SER A 143 -4.32 16.59 25.80
CA SER A 143 -3.83 15.51 26.66
C SER A 143 -4.28 14.12 26.21
N ALA A 144 -4.78 13.98 24.98
CA ALA A 144 -5.33 12.72 24.48
C ALA A 144 -4.27 11.60 24.45
N LYS A 145 -4.71 10.36 24.71
CA LYS A 145 -3.93 9.16 24.45
C LYS A 145 -3.92 8.83 22.97
N ILE A 146 -2.74 8.62 22.43
CA ILE A 146 -2.48 8.26 21.05
C ILE A 146 -1.79 6.90 20.98
N LYS A 147 -1.98 6.22 19.86
CA LYS A 147 -1.37 4.92 19.55
C LYS A 147 -0.62 4.98 18.24
N ILE A 148 0.60 4.45 18.26
CA ILE A 148 1.44 4.26 17.09
C ILE A 148 1.15 2.90 16.47
N VAL A 149 0.96 2.89 15.16
CA VAL A 149 0.69 1.70 14.36
C VAL A 149 1.58 1.68 13.13
N VAL A 150 1.73 0.49 12.53
CA VAL A 150 2.44 0.33 11.25
C VAL A 150 1.39 0.15 10.16
N LEU A 151 1.49 0.93 9.10
CA LEU A 151 0.62 0.87 7.92
C LEU A 151 1.39 0.29 6.73
N ASP A 152 0.65 -0.28 5.77
CA ASP A 152 1.20 -0.63 4.46
C ASP A 152 1.82 0.62 3.81
N GLY A 153 2.99 0.48 3.19
CA GLY A 153 3.63 1.55 2.44
C GLY A 153 2.76 2.14 1.32
N ASP A 154 1.83 1.36 0.77
CA ASP A 154 0.88 1.81 -0.26
C ASP A 154 -0.35 2.55 0.31
N PHE A 155 -0.48 2.67 1.64
CA PHE A 155 -1.57 3.44 2.23
C PHE A 155 -1.55 4.90 1.72
N ASN A 156 -2.73 5.39 1.34
CA ASN A 156 -2.96 6.71 0.77
C ASN A 156 -2.07 7.04 -0.44
N ILE A 157 -1.85 6.08 -1.35
CA ILE A 157 -1.08 6.31 -2.60
C ILE A 157 -1.68 7.40 -3.49
N ASP A 158 -3.01 7.59 -3.43
CA ASP A 158 -3.74 8.62 -4.18
C ASP A 158 -3.62 10.02 -3.55
N ASN A 159 -2.89 10.14 -2.43
CA ASN A 159 -2.67 11.39 -1.69
C ASN A 159 -3.98 12.15 -1.36
N LYS A 160 -4.97 11.43 -0.83
CA LYS A 160 -6.24 11.99 -0.36
C LYS A 160 -6.01 12.80 0.92
N ASP A 161 -6.76 13.89 1.05
CA ASP A 161 -6.69 14.79 2.21
C ASP A 161 -7.34 14.18 3.48
N CYS A 162 -8.25 13.23 3.33
CA CYS A 162 -8.91 12.56 4.44
C CYS A 162 -9.29 11.10 4.09
N TRP A 163 -9.55 10.32 5.14
CA TRP A 163 -9.98 8.93 5.07
C TRP A 163 -10.83 8.56 6.29
N THR A 164 -11.58 7.47 6.18
CA THR A 164 -12.37 6.93 7.29
C THR A 164 -11.48 6.14 8.25
N LEU A 165 -11.89 6.05 9.52
CA LEU A 165 -11.18 5.26 10.52
C LEU A 165 -11.13 3.78 10.12
N GLU A 166 -12.19 3.28 9.47
CA GLU A 166 -12.25 1.91 8.97
C GLU A 166 -11.21 1.69 7.86
N ASP A 167 -11.06 2.63 6.93
CA ASP A 167 -10.07 2.54 5.86
C ASP A 167 -8.64 2.56 6.42
N PHE A 168 -8.36 3.48 7.34
CA PHE A 168 -7.09 3.52 8.06
C PHE A 168 -6.80 2.20 8.79
N SER A 169 -7.78 1.70 9.55
CA SER A 169 -7.62 0.49 10.37
C SER A 169 -7.41 -0.77 9.53
N ARG A 170 -7.99 -0.83 8.33
CA ARG A 170 -7.79 -1.95 7.39
C ARG A 170 -6.36 -2.05 6.87
N HIS A 171 -5.64 -0.93 6.80
CA HIS A 171 -4.26 -0.88 6.31
C HIS A 171 -3.21 -1.06 7.40
N ILE A 172 -3.61 -1.27 8.66
CA ILE A 172 -2.70 -1.61 9.74
C ILE A 172 -2.09 -2.99 9.49
N VAL A 173 -0.76 -3.03 9.40
CA VAL A 173 0.01 -4.24 9.12
C VAL A 173 -0.08 -5.19 10.30
N ARG A 174 -0.47 -6.43 10.01
CA ARG A 174 -0.48 -7.52 10.99
C ARG A 174 0.87 -8.24 11.00
N PRO A 175 1.31 -8.74 12.17
CA PRO A 175 2.51 -9.58 12.24
C PRO A 175 2.36 -10.84 11.39
N ARG A 176 3.46 -11.32 10.82
CA ARG A 176 3.50 -12.59 10.08
C ARG A 176 3.46 -13.78 11.02
N ASP A 177 3.14 -14.95 10.47
CA ASP A 177 3.25 -16.22 11.19
C ASP A 177 4.65 -16.36 11.83
N LYS A 178 4.68 -16.70 13.12
CA LYS A 178 5.90 -16.81 13.96
C LYS A 178 6.61 -15.49 14.27
N VAL A 179 6.06 -14.34 13.89
CA VAL A 179 6.54 -13.01 14.31
C VAL A 179 5.54 -12.43 15.29
N GLY A 180 5.95 -12.17 16.54
CA GLY A 180 5.04 -11.73 17.60
C GLY A 180 4.47 -10.31 17.41
N ALA A 181 5.23 -9.42 16.77
CA ALA A 181 4.82 -8.05 16.49
C ALA A 181 5.62 -7.48 15.30
N VAL A 182 5.04 -6.52 14.57
CA VAL A 182 5.78 -5.75 13.54
C VAL A 182 6.64 -4.67 14.20
N LEU A 183 6.08 -4.02 15.21
CA LEU A 183 6.64 -2.91 15.98
C LEU A 183 6.47 -3.19 17.48
N THR A 184 7.48 -2.86 18.28
CA THR A 184 7.46 -3.03 19.75
C THR A 184 8.04 -1.80 20.45
N GLY A 185 7.88 -1.71 21.77
CA GLY A 185 8.26 -0.58 22.61
C GLY A 185 7.04 0.11 23.23
N GLU A 186 7.21 1.38 23.61
CA GLU A 186 6.16 2.28 24.10
C GLU A 186 5.36 2.85 22.92
N LEU A 187 4.28 2.16 22.54
CA LEU A 187 3.46 2.51 21.37
C LEU A 187 2.17 3.26 21.71
N GLU A 188 1.82 3.38 23.00
CA GLU A 188 0.70 4.19 23.47
C GLU A 188 1.26 5.34 24.30
N LEU A 189 1.03 6.57 23.85
CA LEU A 189 1.59 7.79 24.43
C LEU A 189 0.46 8.74 24.83
N SER A 190 0.71 9.62 25.80
CA SER A 190 -0.19 10.75 26.09
C SER A 190 0.39 12.03 25.52
N LEU A 191 -0.44 12.80 24.82
CA LEU A 191 -0.09 14.15 24.42
C LEU A 191 0.13 15.03 25.67
N LYS A 192 1.07 15.96 25.58
CA LYS A 192 1.32 17.04 26.54
C LYS A 192 1.29 18.34 25.77
N ASP A 193 0.31 19.19 26.08
CA ASP A 193 0.04 20.43 25.34
C ASP A 193 -0.08 20.20 23.82
N GLY A 194 -0.74 19.10 23.45
CA GLY A 194 -0.96 18.70 22.05
C GLY A 194 0.27 18.09 21.36
N LYS A 195 1.35 17.77 22.09
CA LYS A 195 2.60 17.22 21.53
C LYS A 195 3.04 15.95 22.23
N ALA A 196 3.71 15.05 21.51
CA ALA A 196 4.35 13.86 22.08
C ALA A 196 5.63 13.50 21.32
N ASP A 197 6.56 12.85 22.02
CA ASP A 197 7.79 12.33 21.45
C ASP A 197 7.76 10.80 21.49
N LEU A 198 7.91 10.14 20.34
CA LEU A 198 8.13 8.71 20.25
C LEU A 198 9.63 8.41 20.42
N ARG A 199 9.97 7.78 21.55
CA ARG A 199 11.37 7.50 21.96
C ARG A 199 11.71 6.02 21.92
N ASP A 200 10.86 5.19 22.54
CA ASP A 200 11.08 3.75 22.62
C ASP A 200 10.18 3.02 21.65
N ALA A 201 10.60 2.92 20.39
CA ALA A 201 9.93 2.09 19.41
C ALA A 201 10.94 1.45 18.46
N THR A 202 10.73 0.17 18.16
CA THR A 202 11.66 -0.62 17.36
C THR A 202 10.91 -1.60 16.45
N PHE A 203 11.30 -1.65 15.18
CA PHE A 203 10.77 -2.64 14.25
C PHE A 203 11.35 -4.02 14.51
N ILE A 204 10.49 -5.02 14.59
CA ILE A 204 10.91 -6.43 14.71
C ILE A 204 10.93 -7.11 13.34
N ASP A 205 10.00 -6.72 12.46
CA ASP A 205 9.91 -7.26 11.11
C ASP A 205 10.39 -6.27 10.03
N ASN A 206 10.80 -6.79 8.89
CA ASN A 206 11.26 -6.00 7.75
C ASN A 206 10.11 -5.77 6.74
N SER A 207 10.18 -4.66 6.01
CA SER A 207 9.09 -4.22 5.11
C SER A 207 9.07 -4.96 3.77
N LYS A 208 10.08 -5.79 3.48
CA LYS A 208 10.23 -6.46 2.16
C LYS A 208 9.06 -7.40 1.82
N PHE A 209 8.32 -7.83 2.83
CA PHE A 209 7.18 -8.74 2.69
C PHE A 209 5.90 -8.00 2.28
N MET A 210 5.87 -6.68 2.37
CA MET A 210 4.79 -5.87 1.82
C MET A 210 4.91 -5.77 0.31
N ARG A 211 3.78 -5.58 -0.37
CA ARG A 211 3.73 -5.39 -1.84
C ARG A 211 4.63 -4.25 -2.29
N SER A 212 4.58 -3.13 -1.58
CA SER A 212 5.41 -1.94 -1.82
C SER A 212 6.87 -2.08 -1.39
N GLY A 213 7.19 -3.13 -0.62
CA GLY A 213 8.47 -3.25 0.08
C GLY A 213 8.69 -2.20 1.17
N LYS A 214 7.66 -1.43 1.54
CA LYS A 214 7.74 -0.27 2.44
C LYS A 214 6.69 -0.34 3.54
N PHE A 215 6.93 0.41 4.62
CA PHE A 215 5.97 0.70 5.67
C PHE A 215 5.73 2.20 5.75
N ARG A 216 4.64 2.59 6.42
CA ARG A 216 4.42 3.92 6.99
C ARG A 216 4.17 3.78 8.49
N LEU A 217 4.52 4.81 9.26
CA LEU A 217 4.00 4.92 10.63
C LEU A 217 2.69 5.69 10.60
N GLY A 218 1.70 5.13 11.30
CA GLY A 218 0.43 5.78 11.58
C GLY A 218 0.35 6.17 13.05
N VAL A 219 -0.38 7.23 13.34
CA VAL A 219 -0.76 7.61 14.71
C VAL A 219 -2.24 7.93 14.78
N MET A 220 -2.92 7.35 15.75
CA MET A 220 -4.37 7.52 15.96
C MET A 220 -4.68 7.81 17.42
N VAL A 221 -5.80 8.48 17.69
CA VAL A 221 -6.29 8.68 19.07
C VAL A 221 -6.98 7.42 19.56
N VAL A 222 -6.75 7.07 20.83
CA VAL A 222 -7.36 5.93 21.52
C VAL A 222 -8.56 6.37 22.36
N ASP A 223 -8.51 7.58 22.91
CA ASP A 223 -9.57 8.10 23.76
C ASP A 223 -10.87 8.40 22.97
N GLU A 224 -12.01 8.07 23.56
CA GLU A 224 -13.33 8.41 23.03
C GLU A 224 -13.70 9.85 23.39
N LEU A 225 -13.13 10.82 22.67
CA LEU A 225 -13.26 12.25 22.99
C LEU A 225 -14.51 12.92 22.40
N GLY A 226 -15.36 12.18 21.70
CA GLY A 226 -16.57 12.70 21.02
C GLY A 226 -16.28 13.53 19.76
N GLU A 227 -15.02 13.88 19.52
CA GLU A 227 -14.53 14.65 18.36
C GLU A 227 -13.78 13.71 17.39
N ARG A 228 -14.00 13.85 16.08
CA ARG A 228 -13.21 13.13 15.07
C ARG A 228 -11.87 13.85 14.87
N ILE A 229 -10.79 13.12 15.06
CA ILE A 229 -9.42 13.60 14.82
C ILE A 229 -8.83 12.75 13.70
N LEU A 230 -8.37 13.36 12.61
CA LEU A 230 -7.73 12.63 11.51
C LEU A 230 -6.38 12.05 11.95
N GLU A 231 -6.10 10.81 11.56
CA GLU A 231 -4.85 10.13 11.86
C GLU A 231 -3.65 10.79 11.18
N GLY A 232 -2.49 10.71 11.82
CA GLY A 232 -1.24 11.17 11.24
C GLY A 232 -0.51 10.03 10.56
N VAL A 233 0.11 10.29 9.42
CA VAL A 233 0.85 9.28 8.64
C VAL A 233 2.18 9.85 8.17
N THR A 234 3.24 9.04 8.21
CA THR A 234 4.55 9.40 7.66
C THR A 234 4.63 9.15 6.15
N GLU A 235 5.65 9.72 5.52
CA GLU A 235 6.14 9.23 4.23
C GLU A 235 6.53 7.74 4.30
N PRO A 236 6.47 7.01 3.16
CA PRO A 236 6.78 5.59 3.13
C PRO A 236 8.30 5.35 3.17
N PHE A 237 8.74 4.42 4.02
CA PHE A 237 10.16 4.10 4.20
C PHE A 237 10.41 2.59 4.20
N THR A 238 11.66 2.20 3.98
CA THR A 238 12.08 0.80 3.95
C THR A 238 12.64 0.39 5.31
N VAL A 239 12.12 -0.71 5.85
CA VAL A 239 12.69 -1.37 7.03
C VAL A 239 13.47 -2.59 6.58
N LYS A 240 14.80 -2.55 6.71
CA LYS A 240 15.70 -3.64 6.35
C LYS A 240 16.01 -4.52 7.57
N ASP A 241 16.41 -5.75 7.32
CA ASP A 241 16.89 -6.65 8.37
C ASP A 241 18.23 -6.15 8.94
N ARG A 242 18.36 -6.08 10.27
CA ARG A 242 19.57 -5.62 10.97
C ARG A 242 20.85 -6.30 10.52
N ARG A 243 20.79 -7.56 10.10
CA ARG A 243 21.96 -8.31 9.61
C ARG A 243 22.61 -7.62 8.40
N GLY A 244 21.84 -6.88 7.60
CA GLY A 244 22.33 -6.12 6.45
C GLY A 244 23.01 -4.80 6.79
N GLU A 245 22.89 -4.29 8.04
CA GLU A 245 23.46 -2.99 8.43
C GLU A 245 24.97 -2.96 8.30
N GLY A 246 25.63 -3.98 8.83
CA GLY A 246 27.08 -4.11 8.75
C GLY A 246 27.60 -4.22 7.31
N SER A 247 26.78 -4.69 6.36
CA SER A 247 27.18 -4.98 4.98
C SER A 247 26.82 -3.89 3.96
N ARG A 248 26.35 -2.72 4.42
CA ARG A 248 25.99 -1.59 3.54
C ARG A 248 27.15 -1.18 2.63
N LYS A 249 26.86 -0.92 1.36
CA LYS A 249 27.81 -0.33 0.42
C LYS A 249 27.59 1.18 0.44
N HIS A 250 28.66 1.96 0.57
CA HIS A 250 28.56 3.40 0.44
C HIS A 250 28.32 3.76 -1.02
N VAL A 251 27.45 4.75 -1.29
CA VAL A 251 27.20 5.24 -2.66
C VAL A 251 28.46 5.85 -3.27
N ILE A 252 29.23 6.54 -2.42
CA ILE A 252 30.57 7.03 -2.69
C ILE A 252 31.50 6.30 -1.70
N PRO A 253 32.31 5.34 -2.17
CA PRO A 253 33.28 4.67 -1.31
C PRO A 253 34.34 5.65 -0.79
N SER A 254 34.82 5.39 0.42
CA SER A 254 35.97 6.07 1.03
C SER A 254 37.27 5.32 0.72
N LEU A 255 38.42 5.98 0.85
CA LEU A 255 39.73 5.38 0.60
C LEU A 255 39.99 4.16 1.49
N ASP A 256 39.66 4.29 2.77
CA ASP A 256 39.87 3.28 3.82
C ASP A 256 38.73 2.27 3.93
N ASP A 257 37.70 2.36 3.09
CA ASP A 257 36.69 1.33 3.03
C ASP A 257 37.34 0.00 2.63
N ASP A 258 36.99 -1.07 3.33
CA ASP A 258 37.34 -2.41 2.88
C ASP A 258 36.89 -2.62 1.42
N VAL A 259 37.66 -3.37 0.63
CA VAL A 259 37.37 -3.60 -0.78
C VAL A 259 36.02 -4.29 -1.00
N TRP A 260 35.57 -5.09 -0.03
CA TRP A 260 34.24 -5.68 -0.09
C TRP A 260 33.13 -4.64 -0.01
N ARG A 261 33.35 -3.39 0.40
CA ARG A 261 32.35 -2.29 0.34
C ARG A 261 32.06 -1.84 -1.10
N LEU A 262 32.83 -2.29 -2.10
CA LEU A 262 32.50 -2.07 -3.50
C LEU A 262 31.28 -2.89 -3.93
N GLN A 263 30.56 -2.37 -4.93
CA GLN A 263 29.41 -3.08 -5.51
C GLN A 263 29.85 -4.42 -6.11
N LYS A 264 28.97 -5.43 -6.05
CA LYS A 264 29.21 -6.80 -6.56
C LYS A 264 30.32 -7.60 -5.85
N ILE A 265 30.98 -7.03 -4.85
CA ILE A 265 31.89 -7.76 -3.97
C ILE A 265 31.16 -8.05 -2.65
N SER A 266 30.96 -9.33 -2.35
CA SER A 266 30.38 -9.76 -1.07
C SER A 266 31.48 -9.90 -0.03
N LYS A 267 31.19 -9.52 1.22
CA LYS A 267 32.10 -9.81 2.35
C LYS A 267 32.30 -11.32 2.45
N ASP A 268 33.55 -11.73 2.60
CA ASP A 268 33.99 -13.13 2.69
C ASP A 268 33.55 -13.99 1.47
N GLY A 269 33.29 -13.33 0.34
CA GLY A 269 32.92 -13.98 -0.92
C GLY A 269 34.12 -14.22 -1.84
N VAL A 270 33.89 -14.93 -2.95
CA VAL A 270 34.95 -15.37 -3.89
C VAL A 270 35.84 -14.21 -4.37
N PHE A 271 35.26 -13.07 -4.74
CA PHE A 271 36.05 -11.90 -5.17
C PHE A 271 36.81 -11.24 -4.03
N HIS A 272 36.23 -11.19 -2.83
CA HIS A 272 36.89 -10.61 -1.67
C HIS A 272 38.13 -11.42 -1.27
N GLU A 273 38.00 -12.76 -1.22
CA GLU A 273 39.13 -13.64 -0.91
C GLU A 273 40.22 -13.60 -1.99
N ALA A 274 39.85 -13.53 -3.27
CA ALA A 274 40.82 -13.39 -4.36
C ALA A 274 41.63 -12.08 -4.28
N LEU A 275 40.95 -10.97 -3.97
CA LEU A 275 41.59 -9.66 -3.81
C LEU A 275 42.50 -9.64 -2.58
N LYS A 276 42.03 -10.15 -1.44
CA LYS A 276 42.84 -10.31 -0.23
C LYS A 276 44.09 -11.15 -0.47
N GLY A 277 43.96 -12.28 -1.17
CA GLY A 277 45.09 -13.14 -1.54
C GLY A 277 46.12 -12.43 -2.45
N SER A 278 45.71 -11.35 -3.12
CA SER A 278 46.57 -10.50 -3.96
C SER A 278 47.04 -9.22 -3.23
N GLY A 279 46.80 -9.11 -1.92
CA GLY A 279 47.20 -7.96 -1.10
C GLY A 279 46.30 -6.72 -1.24
N ILE A 280 45.09 -6.87 -1.78
CA ILE A 280 44.14 -5.75 -1.99
C ILE A 280 43.07 -5.81 -0.92
N PHE A 281 43.17 -4.93 0.08
CA PHE A 281 42.29 -4.92 1.25
C PHE A 281 41.31 -3.75 1.24
N SER A 282 41.72 -2.60 0.72
CA SER A 282 40.93 -1.36 0.71
C SER A 282 40.54 -0.90 -0.70
N VAL A 283 39.63 0.07 -0.77
CA VAL A 283 39.30 0.77 -2.04
C VAL A 283 40.52 1.51 -2.59
N LYS A 284 41.36 2.09 -1.73
CA LYS A 284 42.64 2.71 -2.14
C LYS A 284 43.57 1.69 -2.80
N ASP A 285 43.73 0.51 -2.21
CA ASP A 285 44.57 -0.56 -2.80
C ASP A 285 44.01 -1.01 -4.14
N PHE A 286 42.68 -1.16 -4.24
CA PHE A 286 42.01 -1.57 -5.46
C PHE A 286 42.25 -0.57 -6.60
N LEU A 287 42.06 0.72 -6.34
CA LEU A 287 42.30 1.77 -7.34
C LEU A 287 43.77 1.91 -7.70
N THR A 288 44.66 1.80 -6.71
CA THR A 288 46.11 1.78 -6.94
C THR A 288 46.50 0.62 -7.86
N SER A 289 46.01 -0.59 -7.60
CA SER A 289 46.26 -1.75 -8.46
C SER A 289 45.64 -1.59 -9.84
N TYR A 290 44.45 -0.99 -9.93
CA TYR A 290 43.75 -0.76 -11.20
C TYR A 290 44.52 0.19 -12.11
N TYR A 291 45.00 1.31 -11.58
CA TYR A 291 45.75 2.30 -12.37
C TYR A 291 47.19 1.86 -12.64
N LYS A 292 47.78 1.02 -11.79
CA LYS A 292 49.08 0.42 -12.02
C LYS A 292 49.05 -0.61 -13.14
N ASP A 293 48.11 -1.56 -13.09
CA ASP A 293 47.96 -2.60 -14.12
C ASP A 293 46.54 -3.18 -14.09
N GLU A 294 45.68 -2.65 -14.96
CA GLU A 294 44.31 -3.11 -15.13
C GLU A 294 44.26 -4.61 -15.50
N HIS A 295 45.18 -5.09 -16.33
CA HIS A 295 45.16 -6.47 -16.81
C HIS A 295 45.49 -7.46 -15.71
N THR A 296 46.46 -7.14 -14.85
CA THR A 296 46.79 -7.99 -13.70
C THR A 296 45.65 -8.02 -12.68
N LEU A 297 45.05 -6.87 -12.36
CA LEU A 297 43.87 -6.84 -11.49
C LEU A 297 42.69 -7.62 -12.10
N ARG A 298 42.52 -7.56 -13.43
CA ARG A 298 41.48 -8.32 -14.12
C ARG A 298 41.69 -9.83 -14.01
N LYS A 299 42.94 -10.30 -13.98
CA LYS A 299 43.27 -11.72 -13.76
C LYS A 299 42.92 -12.17 -12.34
N VAL A 300 43.11 -11.30 -11.33
CA VAL A 300 42.68 -11.58 -9.94
C VAL A 300 41.17 -11.83 -9.88
N LEU A 301 40.40 -11.02 -10.60
CA LEU A 301 38.94 -11.16 -10.73
C LEU A 301 38.53 -11.95 -11.98
N ASN A 302 39.21 -13.05 -12.29
CA ASN A 302 38.97 -13.84 -13.51
C ASN A 302 37.52 -14.35 -13.68
N LYS A 303 36.81 -14.63 -12.59
CA LYS A 303 35.40 -15.08 -12.59
C LYS A 303 34.40 -13.94 -12.80
N ALA A 304 34.85 -12.67 -12.83
CA ALA A 304 33.98 -11.53 -13.06
C ALA A 304 33.63 -11.40 -14.55
N THR A 305 32.33 -11.44 -14.86
CA THR A 305 31.83 -11.08 -16.18
C THR A 305 32.19 -9.63 -16.52
N LYS A 306 32.14 -9.26 -17.81
CA LYS A 306 32.40 -7.88 -18.25
C LYS A 306 31.55 -6.86 -17.48
N LEU A 307 30.25 -7.13 -17.33
CA LEU A 307 29.33 -6.26 -16.60
C LEU A 307 29.68 -6.12 -15.10
N VAL A 308 30.02 -7.24 -14.44
CA VAL A 308 30.40 -7.24 -13.03
C VAL A 308 31.67 -6.41 -12.81
N TRP A 309 32.69 -6.63 -13.64
CA TRP A 309 33.93 -5.87 -13.59
C TRP A 309 33.68 -4.36 -13.76
N THR A 310 32.97 -3.97 -14.81
CA THR A 310 32.64 -2.56 -15.07
C THR A 310 31.90 -1.95 -13.88
N THR A 311 30.94 -2.66 -13.30
CA THR A 311 30.20 -2.18 -12.11
C THR A 311 31.13 -1.95 -10.91
N ILE A 312 32.08 -2.86 -10.65
CA ILE A 312 33.05 -2.73 -9.55
C ILE A 312 33.93 -1.50 -9.78
N VAL A 313 34.52 -1.40 -10.98
CA VAL A 313 35.46 -0.32 -11.33
C VAL A 313 34.77 1.04 -11.32
N ASP A 314 33.58 1.15 -11.91
CA ASP A 314 32.82 2.40 -11.95
C ASP A 314 32.42 2.85 -10.54
N HIS A 315 32.10 1.91 -9.65
CA HIS A 315 31.82 2.22 -8.26
C HIS A 315 33.08 2.68 -7.51
N ALA A 316 34.22 2.00 -7.70
CA ALA A 316 35.49 2.39 -7.10
C ALA A 316 35.92 3.79 -7.57
N LYS A 317 35.78 4.09 -8.87
CA LYS A 317 36.14 5.40 -9.46
C LYS A 317 35.33 6.59 -8.91
N LYS A 318 34.23 6.36 -8.20
CA LYS A 318 33.51 7.42 -7.47
C LYS A 318 34.25 7.90 -6.22
N CYS A 319 35.19 7.09 -5.72
CA CYS A 319 36.02 7.45 -4.57
C CYS A 319 36.84 8.71 -4.86
N VAL A 320 36.87 9.63 -3.90
CA VAL A 320 37.64 10.88 -4.03
C VAL A 320 39.06 10.66 -3.51
N PRO A 321 40.12 10.99 -4.28
CA PRO A 321 41.52 10.79 -3.90
C PRO A 321 42.05 11.67 -2.73
N GLY A 322 41.19 12.43 -2.06
CA GLY A 322 41.62 13.39 -1.03
C GLY A 322 42.37 14.59 -1.61
N LYS A 323 43.09 15.31 -0.73
CA LYS A 323 43.85 16.53 -1.05
C LYS A 323 45.37 16.33 -1.08
N GLU A 324 45.84 15.16 -0.64
CA GLU A 324 47.26 14.84 -0.56
C GLU A 324 47.84 14.61 -1.95
N LEU A 325 48.99 15.22 -2.20
CA LEU A 325 49.76 15.05 -3.43
C LEU A 325 51.17 14.57 -3.11
N TYR A 326 51.68 13.69 -3.95
CA TYR A 326 53.05 13.21 -3.95
C TYR A 326 53.78 13.87 -5.11
N SER A 327 55.06 14.20 -4.96
CA SER A 327 55.87 14.77 -6.03
C SER A 327 57.07 13.89 -6.36
N PHE A 328 57.46 13.89 -7.64
CA PHE A 328 58.67 13.23 -8.12
C PHE A 328 59.45 14.18 -9.03
N ILE A 329 60.73 14.36 -8.75
CA ILE A 329 61.63 15.20 -9.56
C ILE A 329 62.24 14.32 -10.64
N VAL A 330 62.12 14.74 -11.89
CA VAL A 330 62.71 14.02 -13.03
C VAL A 330 64.17 14.44 -13.17
N GLU A 331 65.10 13.60 -12.73
CA GLU A 331 66.54 13.91 -12.82
C GLU A 331 66.96 14.23 -14.27
N GLY A 332 67.73 15.31 -14.44
CA GLY A 332 68.17 15.79 -15.76
C GLY A 332 67.16 16.65 -16.52
N HIS A 333 65.95 16.82 -16.00
CA HIS A 333 64.92 17.69 -16.55
C HIS A 333 64.41 18.65 -15.46
N ASP A 334 64.15 19.90 -15.81
CA ASP A 334 63.55 20.89 -14.88
C ASP A 334 62.02 20.64 -14.74
N VAL A 335 61.65 19.41 -14.38
CA VAL A 335 60.27 18.92 -14.36
C VAL A 335 59.96 18.18 -13.06
N VAL A 336 58.85 18.56 -12.44
CA VAL A 336 58.28 17.88 -11.25
C VAL A 336 56.92 17.30 -11.60
N LEU A 337 56.73 16.00 -11.39
CA LEU A 337 55.45 15.33 -11.55
C LEU A 337 54.69 15.32 -10.23
N PHE A 338 53.39 15.61 -10.26
CA PHE A 338 52.51 15.51 -9.09
C PHE A 338 51.52 14.36 -9.26
N PHE A 339 51.36 13.55 -8.21
CA PHE A 339 50.49 12.39 -8.18
C PHE A 339 49.47 12.49 -7.06
N ASN A 340 48.29 11.94 -7.27
CA ASN A 340 47.32 11.71 -6.19
C ASN A 340 47.63 10.43 -5.41
N CYS A 341 46.80 10.12 -4.40
CA CYS A 341 46.95 8.92 -3.56
C CYS A 341 46.75 7.57 -4.28
N PHE A 342 46.35 7.58 -5.55
CA PHE A 342 46.27 6.40 -6.42
C PHE A 342 47.46 6.31 -7.38
N TYR A 343 48.47 7.15 -7.19
CA TYR A 343 49.64 7.31 -8.07
C TYR A 343 49.29 7.71 -9.52
N ARG A 344 48.17 8.43 -9.71
CA ARG A 344 47.87 9.05 -10.99
C ARG A 344 48.43 10.45 -11.04
N ILE A 345 49.04 10.79 -12.17
CA ILE A 345 49.53 12.14 -12.42
C ILE A 345 48.34 13.11 -12.48
N VAL A 346 48.43 14.18 -11.68
CA VAL A 346 47.42 15.26 -11.63
C VAL A 346 47.91 16.53 -12.28
N GLY A 347 49.23 16.67 -12.44
CA GLY A 347 49.85 17.81 -13.09
C GLY A 347 51.36 17.72 -13.04
N ILE A 348 52.00 18.66 -13.72
CA ILE A 348 53.45 18.78 -13.76
C ILE A 348 53.81 20.24 -13.49
N THR A 349 55.01 20.48 -12.97
CA THR A 349 55.63 21.80 -12.98
C THR A 349 56.84 21.74 -13.90
N SER A 350 56.95 22.71 -14.82
CA SER A 350 58.12 22.94 -15.66
C SER A 350 58.45 24.42 -15.60
N SER A 351 59.72 24.78 -15.36
CA SER A 351 60.14 26.18 -15.26
C SER A 351 59.26 27.01 -14.31
N ASP A 352 59.01 26.45 -13.11
CA ASP A 352 58.15 27.00 -12.05
C ASP A 352 56.67 27.21 -12.39
N GLN A 353 56.20 26.77 -13.57
CA GLN A 353 54.80 26.86 -13.96
C GLN A 353 54.08 25.51 -13.82
N TYR A 354 53.05 25.48 -12.97
CA TYR A 354 52.19 24.30 -12.82
C TYR A 354 51.18 24.20 -13.98
N THR A 355 51.14 23.03 -14.61
CA THR A 355 50.15 22.68 -15.63
C THR A 355 49.38 21.43 -15.18
N PRO A 356 48.04 21.52 -15.02
CA PRO A 356 47.21 20.35 -14.72
C PRO A 356 47.32 19.30 -15.82
N PHE A 357 47.29 18.01 -15.45
CA PHE A 357 47.47 16.90 -16.40
C PHE A 357 46.48 16.93 -17.57
N LYS A 358 45.23 17.33 -17.29
CA LYS A 358 44.16 17.49 -18.28
C LYS A 358 44.46 18.54 -19.36
N ASP A 359 45.34 19.49 -19.06
CA ASP A 359 45.67 20.62 -19.93
C ASP A 359 46.98 20.37 -20.69
N LEU A 360 47.63 19.21 -20.50
CA LEU A 360 48.80 18.78 -21.26
C LEU A 360 48.43 18.32 -22.67
N ASP A 361 49.38 18.40 -23.60
CA ASP A 361 49.19 17.86 -24.95
C ASP A 361 48.97 16.34 -24.93
N LYS A 362 48.11 15.84 -25.82
CA LYS A 362 47.75 14.41 -25.90
C LYS A 362 48.97 13.47 -25.97
N PRO A 363 50.03 13.74 -26.75
CA PRO A 363 51.22 12.89 -26.76
C PRO A 363 51.92 12.81 -25.40
N MET A 364 52.00 13.93 -24.67
CA MET A 364 52.56 13.95 -23.31
C MET A 364 51.67 13.19 -22.32
N GLN A 365 50.36 13.36 -22.40
CA GLN A 365 49.44 12.58 -21.56
C GLN A 365 49.61 11.07 -21.78
N VAL A 366 49.76 10.64 -23.04
CA VAL A 366 50.00 9.24 -23.40
C VAL A 366 51.35 8.75 -22.87
N PHE A 367 52.43 9.50 -23.09
CA PHE A 367 53.76 9.15 -22.59
C PHE A 367 53.79 8.97 -21.07
N LEU A 368 53.11 9.87 -20.34
CA LEU A 368 53.03 9.86 -18.88
C LEU A 368 52.01 8.84 -18.32
N SER A 369 51.24 8.17 -19.17
CA SER A 369 50.27 7.14 -18.76
C SER A 369 50.80 5.71 -18.89
N TYR A 370 52.02 5.53 -19.42
CA TYR A 370 52.78 4.27 -19.39
C TYR A 370 53.72 4.25 -18.18
#